data_AF-A0A258GJF3-F1
#
_entry.id   AF-A0A258GJF3-F1
#
_cell.length_a   1.000
_cell.length_b   1.000
_cell.length_c   1.000
_cell.angle_alpha   90.00
_cell.angle_beta   90.00
_cell.angle_gamma   90.00
#
_symmetry.space_group_name_H-M   'P 1'
#
loop_
_entity.id
_entity.type
_entity.pdbx_description
1 polymer ?
#
loop_
_entity_poly.entity_id
_entity_poly.type
_entity_poly.pdbx_seq_one_letter_code
_entity_poly.pdbx_strand_id
1 'polypeptide(L)'
;MIRLAVHLAHDWLDLQRRLRAAGFALRRAPDGGLAVHCWPLDHPVMDIGKLGFSLAGLVLKFRAPFPGDLRHRHRERPTVSRPVSRRSGDAA
;
A
#
# COMPACT_ATOMS: atom_id res chain seq x y z
N MET A 1 -16.48 -9.35 -13.82
CA MET A 1 -16.13 -9.61 -12.40
C MET A 1 -15.50 -8.41 -11.69
N ILE A 2 -14.34 -7.89 -12.12
CA ILE A 2 -13.63 -6.79 -11.43
C ILE A 2 -14.49 -5.50 -11.33
N ARG A 3 -15.11 -5.05 -12.43
CA ARG A 3 -16.00 -3.87 -12.43
C ARG A 3 -17.13 -3.98 -11.41
N LEU A 4 -17.80 -5.14 -11.36
CA LEU A 4 -18.89 -5.39 -10.43
C LEU A 4 -18.40 -5.34 -8.97
N ALA A 5 -17.23 -5.92 -8.68
CA ALA A 5 -16.63 -5.86 -7.35
C ALA A 5 -16.35 -4.40 -6.92
N VAL A 6 -15.84 -3.55 -7.84
CA VAL A 6 -15.60 -2.13 -7.57
C VAL A 6 -16.90 -1.38 -7.29
N HIS A 7 -17.97 -1.64 -8.04
CA HIS A 7 -19.26 -0.99 -7.83
C HIS A 7 -19.93 -1.39 -6.51
N LEU A 8 -19.93 -2.69 -6.19
CA LEU A 8 -20.58 -3.24 -5.00
C LEU A 8 -19.77 -3.03 -3.71
N ALA A 9 -18.47 -2.76 -3.80
CA ALA A 9 -17.65 -2.53 -2.62
C ALA A 9 -18.06 -1.26 -1.88
N HIS A 10 -18.12 -1.35 -0.56
CA HIS A 10 -18.40 -0.23 0.35
C HIS A 10 -17.13 0.49 0.81
N ASP A 11 -16.02 -0.24 0.91
CA ASP A 11 -14.72 0.28 1.32
C ASP A 11 -13.58 -0.51 0.66
N TRP A 12 -12.33 -0.11 0.96
CA TRP A 12 -11.14 -0.78 0.44
C TRP A 12 -10.99 -2.24 0.88
N LEU A 13 -11.43 -2.58 2.11
CA LEU A 13 -11.30 -3.92 2.65
C LEU A 13 -12.30 -4.87 1.98
N ASP A 14 -13.55 -4.44 1.82
CA ASP A 14 -14.60 -5.15 1.09
C ASP A 14 -14.20 -5.35 -0.38
N LEU A 15 -13.66 -4.30 -1.02
CA LEU A 15 -13.13 -4.42 -2.38
C LEU A 15 -12.04 -5.50 -2.49
N GLN A 16 -11.04 -5.47 -1.59
CA GLN A 16 -9.97 -6.46 -1.59
C GLN A 16 -10.50 -7.88 -1.29
N ARG A 17 -11.49 -8.03 -0.41
CA ARG A 17 -12.13 -9.33 -0.13
C ARG A 17 -12.84 -9.89 -1.37
N ARG A 18 -13.64 -9.07 -2.04
CA ARG A 18 -14.36 -9.46 -3.28
C ARG A 18 -13.40 -9.80 -4.41
N LEU A 19 -12.32 -9.04 -4.57
CA LEU A 19 -11.29 -9.33 -5.56
C LEU A 19 -10.57 -10.64 -5.23
N ARG A 20 -10.20 -10.89 -3.97
CA ARG A 20 -9.52 -12.14 -3.56
C ARG A 20 -10.39 -13.36 -3.76
N ALA A 21 -11.69 -13.27 -3.49
CA ALA A 21 -12.65 -14.33 -3.79
C ALA A 21 -12.71 -14.65 -5.29
N ALA A 22 -12.37 -13.68 -6.15
CA ALA A 22 -12.26 -13.85 -7.59
C ALA A 22 -10.83 -14.15 -8.09
N GLY A 23 -9.85 -14.35 -7.20
CA GLY A 23 -8.46 -14.62 -7.57
C GLY A 23 -7.62 -13.39 -7.94
N PHE A 24 -8.03 -12.19 -7.50
CA PHE A 24 -7.33 -10.94 -7.78
C PHE A 24 -7.04 -10.12 -6.51
N ALA A 25 -6.11 -9.18 -6.60
CA ALA A 25 -5.82 -8.20 -5.55
C ALA A 25 -5.47 -6.84 -6.16
N LEU A 26 -5.78 -5.74 -5.47
CA LEU A 26 -5.35 -4.40 -5.88
C LEU A 26 -4.02 -4.03 -5.23
N ARG A 27 -3.13 -3.43 -6.01
CA ARG A 27 -1.84 -2.89 -5.57
C ARG A 27 -1.55 -1.54 -6.19
N ARG A 28 -0.68 -0.78 -5.55
CA ARG A 28 -0.15 0.46 -6.10
C ARG A 28 0.76 0.13 -7.28
N ALA A 29 0.53 0.79 -8.41
CA ALA A 29 1.41 0.69 -9.56
C ALA A 29 2.59 1.67 -9.41
N PRO A 30 3.77 1.39 -10.02
CA PRO A 30 4.95 2.26 -9.92
C PRO A 30 4.71 3.68 -10.47
N ASP A 31 3.75 3.84 -11.37
CA ASP A 31 3.35 5.09 -12.03
C ASP A 31 2.35 5.94 -11.23
N GLY A 32 2.03 5.54 -10.00
CA GLY A 32 1.11 6.27 -9.12
C GLY A 32 -0.36 5.87 -9.26
N GLY A 33 -0.67 4.86 -10.08
CA GLY A 33 -2.01 4.28 -10.23
C GLY A 33 -2.29 3.08 -9.33
N LEU A 34 -3.32 2.33 -9.70
CA LEU A 34 -3.67 1.05 -9.07
C LEU A 34 -3.68 -0.06 -10.11
N ALA A 35 -2.89 -1.09 -9.89
CA ALA A 35 -2.87 -2.30 -10.70
C ALA A 35 -3.65 -3.45 -10.02
N VAL A 36 -4.36 -4.21 -10.84
CA VAL A 36 -4.91 -5.50 -10.49
C VAL A 36 -3.82 -6.56 -10.68
N HIS A 37 -3.55 -7.30 -9.62
CA HIS A 37 -2.63 -8.43 -9.60
C HIS A 37 -3.41 -9.73 -9.44
N CYS A 38 -2.86 -10.83 -9.91
CA CYS A 38 -3.40 -12.16 -9.62
C CYS A 38 -3.11 -12.52 -8.16
N TRP A 39 -4.02 -13.24 -7.55
CA TRP A 39 -3.90 -13.74 -6.20
C TRP A 39 -4.00 -15.27 -6.23
N PRO A 40 -3.09 -16.02 -5.57
CA PRO A 40 -2.07 -15.56 -4.61
C PRO A 40 -0.69 -15.23 -5.20
N LEU A 41 -0.46 -15.44 -6.50
CA LEU A 41 0.87 -15.38 -7.13
C LEU A 41 1.45 -13.96 -7.30
N ASP A 42 0.62 -12.93 -7.16
CA ASP A 42 1.02 -11.51 -7.16
C ASP A 42 1.55 -10.93 -8.47
N HIS A 43 1.33 -11.60 -9.60
CA HIS A 43 1.71 -11.06 -10.91
C HIS A 43 0.77 -9.93 -11.34
N PRO A 44 1.29 -8.83 -11.91
CA PRO A 44 0.47 -7.76 -12.45
C PRO A 44 -0.31 -8.27 -13.66
N VAL A 45 -1.64 -8.03 -13.65
CA VAL A 45 -2.55 -8.43 -14.71
C VAL A 45 -2.91 -7.22 -15.56
N MET A 46 -3.40 -6.15 -14.93
CA MET A 46 -3.81 -4.93 -15.64
C MET A 46 -3.92 -3.73 -14.72
N ASP A 47 -3.77 -2.53 -15.29
CA ASP A 47 -4.13 -1.28 -14.62
C ASP A 47 -5.66 -1.14 -14.50
N ILE A 48 -6.14 -0.74 -13.33
CA ILE A 48 -7.56 -0.46 -13.09
C ILE A 48 -8.05 0.77 -13.89
N GLY A 49 -7.14 1.67 -14.28
CA GLY A 49 -7.38 2.78 -15.20
C GLY A 49 -7.96 2.32 -16.54
N LYS A 50 -7.52 1.15 -17.04
CA LYS A 50 -8.08 0.55 -18.26
C LYS A 50 -9.54 0.11 -18.11
N LEU A 51 -10.03 -0.03 -16.87
CA LEU A 51 -11.43 -0.32 -16.56
C LEU A 51 -12.27 0.95 -16.32
N GLY A 52 -11.66 2.13 -16.40
CA GLY A 52 -12.30 3.43 -16.18
C GLY A 52 -12.32 3.86 -14.71
N PHE A 53 -11.51 3.24 -13.84
CA PHE A 53 -11.39 3.65 -12.44
C PHE A 53 -10.05 4.35 -12.19
N SER A 54 -10.07 5.41 -11.39
CA SER A 54 -8.85 6.08 -10.94
C SER A 54 -8.70 5.95 -9.43
N LEU A 55 -7.45 5.99 -8.95
CA LEU A 55 -7.16 6.03 -7.52
C LEU A 55 -7.91 7.20 -6.84
N ALA A 56 -7.86 8.39 -7.43
CA ALA A 56 -8.57 9.57 -6.92
C ALA A 56 -10.09 9.33 -6.83
N GLY A 57 -10.70 8.74 -7.86
CA GLY A 57 -12.13 8.43 -7.85
C GLY A 57 -12.51 7.42 -6.77
N LEU A 58 -11.67 6.41 -6.53
CA LEU A 58 -11.88 5.44 -5.46
C LEU A 58 -11.64 6.03 -4.07
N VAL A 59 -10.66 6.91 -3.92
CA VAL A 59 -10.42 7.66 -2.67
C VAL A 59 -11.63 8.54 -2.33
N LEU A 60 -12.22 9.21 -3.32
CA LEU A 60 -13.45 9.98 -3.14
C LEU A 60 -14.63 9.07 -2.78
N LYS A 61 -14.79 7.94 -3.48
CA LYS A 61 -15.86 6.97 -3.21
C LYS A 61 -15.78 6.41 -1.79
N PHE A 62 -14.62 5.95 -1.37
CA PHE A 62 -14.41 5.28 -0.08
C PHE A 62 -14.06 6.24 1.05
N ARG A 63 -13.87 7.52 0.74
CA ARG A 63 -13.51 8.58 1.69
C ARG A 63 -12.26 8.23 2.53
N ALA A 64 -11.35 7.47 1.95
CA ALA A 64 -10.15 6.97 2.61
C ALA A 64 -9.01 6.81 1.60
N PRO A 65 -7.76 7.08 1.98
CA PRO A 65 -6.60 6.78 1.14
C PRO A 65 -6.46 5.26 0.94
N PHE A 66 -5.78 4.85 -0.13
CA PHE A 66 -5.53 3.44 -0.39
C PHE A 66 -4.66 2.83 0.73
N PRO A 67 -5.07 1.70 1.35
CA PRO A 67 -4.40 1.15 2.54
C PRO A 67 -2.96 0.65 2.27
N GLY A 68 -2.60 0.40 1.01
CA GLY A 68 -1.23 0.02 0.63
C GLY A 68 -0.19 1.13 0.78
N ASP A 69 -0.61 2.39 0.94
CA ASP A 69 0.29 3.54 1.13
C ASP A 69 0.89 3.63 2.55
N LEU A 70 0.39 2.83 3.50
CA LEU A 70 0.85 2.86 4.89
C LEU A 70 2.10 2.02 5.18
N ARG A 71 2.60 1.29 4.19
CA ARG A 71 3.87 0.55 4.32
C ARG A 71 5.01 1.45 3.89
N HIS A 72 5.53 2.25 4.84
CA HIS A 72 6.91 2.76 4.98
C HIS A 72 7.01 4.08 5.80
N ARG A 73 6.11 4.33 6.76
CA ARG A 73 6.53 5.08 7.96
C ARG A 73 7.01 4.09 9.01
N HIS A 74 8.07 3.36 8.67
CA HIS A 74 8.96 2.91 9.73
C HIS A 74 9.47 4.20 10.36
N ARG A 75 9.02 4.41 11.59
CA ARG A 75 9.59 5.34 12.55
C ARG A 75 11.10 5.15 12.50
N GLU A 76 11.80 6.00 11.74
CA GLU A 76 13.22 6.21 11.92
C GLU A 76 13.35 6.70 13.36
N ARG A 77 13.66 5.78 14.27
CA ARG A 77 14.28 6.19 15.53
C ARG A 77 15.55 6.92 15.08
N PRO A 78 15.75 8.19 15.42
CA PRO A 78 17.08 8.75 15.31
C PRO A 78 17.94 7.85 16.20
N THR A 79 18.81 7.07 15.59
CA THR A 79 19.94 6.46 16.29
C THR A 79 20.75 7.65 16.77
N VAL A 80 20.45 8.12 17.99
CA VAL A 80 21.35 8.95 18.76
C VAL A 80 22.60 8.09 18.94
N SER A 81 23.54 8.24 18.02
CA SER A 81 24.91 7.80 18.20
C SER A 81 25.41 8.54 19.42
N ARG A 82 25.37 7.88 20.57
CA ARG A 82 26.07 8.31 21.78
C ARG A 82 27.51 8.61 21.39
N PRO A 83 28.01 9.84 21.55
CA PRO A 83 29.44 10.06 21.48
C PRO A 83 30.06 9.25 22.62
N VAL A 84 30.97 8.33 22.27
CA VAL A 84 31.76 7.60 23.26
C VAL A 84 32.68 8.62 23.94
N SER A 85 32.23 9.13 25.08
CA SER A 85 33.06 9.96 25.95
C SER A 85 34.15 9.06 26.55
N ARG A 86 35.30 8.94 25.87
CA ARG A 86 36.54 8.49 26.50
C ARG A 86 37.05 9.63 27.38
N ARG A 87 36.63 9.59 28.64
CA ARG A 87 37.30 10.20 29.80
C ARG A 87 37.60 8.97 30.68
N SER A 88 38.78 8.71 31.24
CA SER A 88 39.76 9.56 31.88
C SER A 88 40.98 8.67 32.18
N GLY A 89 42.15 9.26 32.47
CA GLY A 89 43.12 8.58 33.34
C GLY A 89 44.57 8.82 33.01
N ASP A 90 45.07 9.99 33.39
CA ASP A 90 46.43 10.14 33.93
C ASP A 90 46.65 9.12 35.06
N ALA A 91 47.83 8.51 35.10
CA ALA A 91 48.61 8.30 36.32
C ALA A 91 49.91 7.52 36.01
N ALA A 92 51.03 8.25 36.13
CA ALA A 92 52.27 7.89 36.85
C ALA A 92 53.53 8.36 36.11
#